data_AF-A0A7K5K393-F1
#
_entry.id   AF-A0A7K5K393-F1
#
_cell.length_a   1.000
_cell.length_b   1.000
_cell.length_c   1.000
_cell.angle_alpha   90.00
_cell.angle_beta   90.00
_cell.angle_gamma   90.00
#
_symmetry.space_group_name_H-M   'P 1'
#
loop_
_entity.id
_entity.type
_entity.pdbx_description
1 polymer ?
#
loop_
_entity_poly.entity_id
_entity_poly.type
_entity_poly.pdbx_seq_one_letter_code
_entity_poly.pdbx_strand_id
1 'polypeptide(L)'
;MAAGLDVEEALSAAGPFGRGQRRLTAFLVLLQVYVACQSMLIVLVGAVPKYHIDQEGIPVSRAELAKHVRFASNFTSIVTEWYLIDQEAYKVSLASSLFFAGLLVGNITFGPLSDKLGRKPVYISGLFFDVIFGYVTALAPNYDIFAVSRFFVGIVNGGMALVSFVLTQEYVGKSFWSFTGSLTNLTFAVGIAVYALLGYCIREWRYLTLVSNTPGVFFLLLSFMLPESPRWLYSQGKTAEAEHVLQYIALGNGKDRLNLKLKPSAGTLRKDESAPGILNLVKQPVLRWRTILLMYIWYVCSFVYYGLTLNAGELRGNLYLNVALSGLVEVPAFPLCMFFIEKSWSGRRRTMTCFLTFAGFACVFSMFLPINAGLLLGPTMLALCGKMMVSAAFNILYIYTSELYPTVLRNAGLGVCSMSCRFGGILAPFVPSMKSLSPSVPFVVFGVTGLSAGFLTLLLPETLNKPIAESTEDLQSPRYQVLKNEDAE
;
A
#
# COMPACT_ATOMS: atom_id res chain seq x y z
N MET A 1 8.60 -47.62 -8.31
CA MET A 1 7.61 -46.71 -7.71
C MET A 1 8.25 -45.33 -7.67
N ALA A 2 7.96 -44.46 -8.65
CA ALA A 2 8.60 -43.14 -8.72
C ALA A 2 8.15 -42.32 -7.49
N ALA A 3 9.10 -41.93 -6.64
CA ALA A 3 8.81 -41.06 -5.51
C ALA A 3 8.20 -39.76 -6.04
N GLY A 4 6.97 -39.43 -5.61
CA GLY A 4 6.33 -38.19 -5.99
C GLY A 4 7.17 -36.99 -5.55
N LEU A 5 7.09 -35.89 -6.28
CA LEU A 5 7.77 -34.64 -5.95
C LEU A 5 6.94 -33.83 -4.95
N ASP A 6 7.60 -33.05 -4.09
CA ASP A 6 6.91 -31.95 -3.39
C ASP A 6 6.62 -30.79 -4.36
N VAL A 7 5.66 -29.93 -4.03
CA VAL A 7 5.26 -28.81 -4.91
C VAL A 7 6.42 -27.86 -5.17
N GLU A 8 7.27 -27.62 -4.18
CA GLU A 8 8.45 -26.76 -4.34
C GLU A 8 9.50 -27.40 -5.27
N GLU A 9 9.68 -28.72 -5.17
CA GLU A 9 10.58 -29.46 -6.05
C GLU A 9 10.05 -29.46 -7.49
N ALA A 10 8.74 -29.65 -7.67
CA ALA A 10 8.08 -29.59 -8.96
C ALA A 10 8.14 -28.18 -9.59
N LEU A 11 7.97 -27.13 -8.78
CA LEU A 11 8.10 -25.74 -9.24
C LEU A 11 9.55 -25.39 -9.60
N SER A 12 10.51 -25.85 -8.81
CA SER A 12 11.94 -25.73 -9.12
C SER A 12 12.29 -26.48 -10.43
N ALA A 13 11.73 -27.68 -10.61
CA ALA A 13 11.86 -28.46 -11.83
C ALA A 13 11.20 -27.80 -13.05
N ALA A 14 10.10 -27.05 -12.89
CA ALA A 14 9.52 -26.22 -13.94
C ALA A 14 10.38 -24.97 -14.28
N GLY A 15 11.27 -24.58 -13.36
CA GLY A 15 12.10 -23.40 -13.41
C GLY A 15 11.63 -22.34 -12.40
N PRO A 16 12.53 -21.70 -11.64
CA PRO A 16 12.13 -20.81 -10.56
C PRO A 16 11.55 -19.46 -11.03
N PHE A 17 11.94 -18.99 -12.23
CA PHE A 17 11.46 -17.74 -12.84
C PHE A 17 11.69 -17.68 -14.37
N GLY A 18 11.10 -18.63 -15.11
CA GLY A 18 11.20 -18.73 -16.56
C GLY A 18 10.28 -17.75 -17.33
N ARG A 19 10.26 -17.85 -18.67
CA ARG A 19 9.54 -16.92 -19.55
C ARG A 19 8.02 -16.87 -19.28
N GLY A 20 7.39 -18.01 -19.03
CA GLY A 20 5.95 -18.09 -18.72
C GLY A 20 5.63 -17.39 -17.40
N GLN A 21 6.40 -17.69 -16.34
CA GLN A 21 6.25 -17.04 -15.03
C GLN A 21 6.49 -15.54 -15.09
N ARG A 22 7.48 -15.08 -15.88
CA ARG A 22 7.73 -13.66 -16.11
C ARG A 22 6.53 -12.95 -16.75
N ARG A 23 5.86 -13.58 -17.72
CA ARG A 23 4.64 -13.02 -18.34
C ARG A 23 3.49 -12.92 -17.34
N LEU A 24 3.24 -13.97 -16.56
CA LEU A 24 2.21 -13.98 -15.52
C LEU A 24 2.48 -12.94 -14.43
N THR A 25 3.74 -12.84 -14.00
CA THR A 25 4.19 -11.84 -13.02
C THR A 25 4.05 -10.43 -13.57
N ALA A 26 4.51 -10.18 -14.81
CA ALA A 26 4.40 -8.87 -15.43
C ALA A 26 2.94 -8.43 -15.56
N PHE A 27 2.03 -9.35 -15.89
CA PHE A 27 0.61 -9.06 -15.94
C PHE A 27 0.04 -8.59 -14.58
N LEU A 28 0.29 -9.35 -13.51
CA LEU A 28 -0.19 -9.03 -12.15
C LEU A 28 0.47 -7.77 -11.58
N VAL A 29 1.73 -7.52 -11.92
CA VAL A 29 2.46 -6.31 -11.54
C VAL A 29 1.94 -5.09 -12.30
N LEU A 30 1.70 -5.18 -13.60
CA LEU A 30 1.17 -4.07 -14.40
C LEU A 30 -0.22 -3.63 -13.96
N LEU A 31 -1.03 -4.54 -13.41
CA LEU A 31 -2.30 -4.20 -12.77
C LEU A 31 -2.12 -3.18 -11.63
N GLN A 32 -0.97 -3.16 -10.95
CA GLN A 32 -0.72 -2.19 -9.87
C GLN A 32 -0.76 -0.74 -10.36
N VAL A 33 -0.53 -0.50 -11.65
CA VAL A 33 -0.76 0.83 -12.26
C VAL A 33 -2.24 1.20 -12.17
N TYR A 34 -3.14 0.28 -12.54
CA TYR A 34 -4.58 0.48 -12.44
C TYR A 34 -5.02 0.67 -10.97
N VAL A 35 -4.51 -0.18 -10.07
CA VAL A 35 -4.77 -0.08 -8.62
C VAL A 35 -4.35 1.29 -8.07
N ALA A 36 -3.19 1.79 -8.49
CA ALA A 36 -2.69 3.11 -8.12
C ALA A 36 -3.60 4.24 -8.62
N CYS A 37 -4.06 4.18 -9.88
CA CYS A 37 -5.01 5.15 -10.44
C CYS A 37 -6.31 5.20 -9.62
N GLN A 38 -6.88 4.03 -9.26
CA GLN A 38 -8.10 3.96 -8.44
C GLN A 38 -7.89 4.42 -7.00
N SER A 39 -6.71 4.15 -6.43
CA SER A 39 -6.35 4.55 -5.08
C SER A 39 -6.16 6.05 -4.95
N MET A 40 -5.44 6.65 -5.90
CA MET A 40 -5.08 8.08 -5.88
C MET A 40 -6.04 8.97 -6.66
N LEU A 41 -7.16 8.41 -7.15
CA LEU A 41 -8.16 9.13 -7.95
C LEU A 41 -8.56 10.48 -7.33
N ILE A 42 -8.80 10.48 -6.02
CA ILE A 42 -9.30 11.66 -5.30
C ILE A 42 -8.29 12.82 -5.26
N VAL A 43 -7.00 12.57 -5.46
CA VAL A 43 -5.96 13.60 -5.43
C VAL A 43 -6.18 14.63 -6.54
N LEU A 44 -6.65 14.20 -7.72
CA LEU A 44 -6.94 15.10 -8.84
C LEU A 44 -8.44 15.39 -8.95
N VAL A 45 -9.29 14.37 -8.79
CA VAL A 45 -10.75 14.51 -8.88
C VAL A 45 -11.32 15.37 -7.75
N GLY A 46 -10.67 15.36 -6.58
CA GLY A 46 -11.02 16.15 -5.40
C GLY A 46 -10.23 17.45 -5.26
N ALA A 47 -9.38 17.80 -6.22
CA ALA A 47 -8.58 19.02 -6.15
C ALA A 47 -9.49 20.26 -6.07
N VAL A 48 -9.15 21.21 -5.20
CA VAL A 48 -9.91 22.44 -5.00
C VAL A 48 -9.32 23.53 -5.91
N PRO A 49 -10.02 23.93 -6.98
CA PRO A 49 -9.58 25.07 -7.77
C PRO A 49 -9.72 26.37 -6.99
N LYS A 50 -8.88 27.36 -7.32
CA LYS A 50 -9.02 28.71 -6.76
C LYS A 50 -10.40 29.27 -7.12
N TYR A 51 -11.12 29.77 -6.12
CA TYR A 51 -12.45 30.34 -6.29
C TYR A 51 -12.51 31.74 -5.66
N HIS A 52 -13.38 32.57 -6.22
CA HIS A 52 -13.75 33.88 -5.67
C HIS A 52 -15.26 33.88 -5.40
N ILE A 53 -15.64 34.43 -4.24
CA ILE A 53 -17.03 34.62 -3.83
C ILE A 53 -17.34 36.12 -4.00
N ASP A 54 -18.33 36.44 -4.82
CA ASP A 54 -18.68 37.83 -5.18
C ASP A 54 -19.47 38.58 -4.07
N GLN A 55 -19.77 37.96 -2.91
CA GLN A 55 -20.48 38.58 -1.77
C GLN A 55 -19.87 38.22 -0.39
N GLU A 56 -19.97 39.14 0.59
CA GLU A 56 -19.49 39.02 1.98
C GLU A 56 -20.41 38.19 2.92
N GLY A 57 -21.43 37.49 2.40
CA GLY A 57 -22.35 36.67 3.19
C GLY A 57 -22.44 35.23 2.68
N ILE A 58 -22.43 34.24 3.58
CA ILE A 58 -22.51 32.81 3.25
C ILE A 58 -23.93 32.49 2.75
N PRO A 59 -24.13 32.14 1.46
CA PRO A 59 -25.45 31.79 0.95
C PRO A 59 -25.91 30.45 1.55
N VAL A 60 -27.20 30.35 1.88
CA VAL A 60 -27.77 29.18 2.59
C VAL A 60 -28.17 28.05 1.64
N SER A 61 -28.24 28.31 0.32
CA SER A 61 -28.67 27.34 -0.70
C SER A 61 -27.63 27.12 -1.82
N ARG A 62 -27.43 25.85 -2.23
CA ARG A 62 -26.53 25.47 -3.34
C ARG A 62 -26.81 26.21 -4.65
N ALA A 63 -28.08 26.54 -4.91
CA ALA A 63 -28.48 27.27 -6.12
C ALA A 63 -28.09 28.75 -6.10
N GLU A 64 -27.93 29.36 -4.92
CA GLU A 64 -27.43 30.72 -4.76
C GLU A 64 -25.90 30.75 -4.78
N LEU A 65 -25.27 29.74 -4.17
CA LEU A 65 -23.81 29.55 -4.21
C LEU A 65 -23.30 29.41 -5.66
N ALA A 66 -24.03 28.66 -6.49
CA ALA A 66 -23.73 28.49 -7.91
C ALA A 66 -23.77 29.80 -8.73
N LYS A 67 -24.51 30.81 -8.27
CA LYS A 67 -24.61 32.12 -8.95
C LYS A 67 -23.49 33.08 -8.57
N HIS A 68 -22.85 32.89 -7.41
CA HIS A 68 -21.92 33.86 -6.82
C HIS A 68 -20.48 33.33 -6.67
N VAL A 69 -20.23 32.05 -6.96
CA VAL A 69 -18.90 31.44 -6.91
C VAL A 69 -18.36 31.28 -8.32
N ARG A 70 -17.22 31.93 -8.61
CA ARG A 70 -16.49 31.76 -9.87
C ARG A 70 -15.19 31.02 -9.61
N PHE A 71 -15.03 29.86 -10.25
CA PHE A 71 -13.80 29.08 -10.22
C PHE A 71 -12.82 29.61 -11.28
N ALA A 72 -11.60 29.95 -10.86
CA ALA A 72 -10.57 30.57 -11.69
C ALA A 72 -9.65 29.55 -12.39
N SER A 73 -10.17 28.36 -12.74
CA SER A 73 -9.36 27.25 -13.24
C SER A 73 -9.92 26.57 -14.49
N ASN A 74 -9.03 26.04 -15.32
CA ASN A 74 -9.35 25.35 -16.57
C ASN A 74 -9.66 23.84 -16.40
N PHE A 75 -9.95 23.36 -15.18
CA PHE A 75 -10.27 21.96 -14.91
C PHE A 75 -11.53 21.85 -14.05
N THR A 76 -12.23 20.72 -14.15
CA THR A 76 -13.41 20.41 -13.34
C THR A 76 -13.06 19.36 -12.29
N SER A 77 -13.74 19.42 -11.15
CA SER A 77 -13.58 18.51 -10.02
C SER A 77 -14.93 18.27 -9.33
N ILE A 78 -15.01 17.29 -8.42
CA ILE A 78 -16.23 17.08 -7.60
C ILE A 78 -16.57 18.31 -6.76
N VAL A 79 -15.57 19.14 -6.45
CA VAL A 79 -15.74 20.41 -5.73
C VAL A 79 -16.46 21.43 -6.60
N THR A 80 -16.09 21.53 -7.89
CA THR A 80 -16.75 22.46 -8.83
C THR A 80 -18.16 22.03 -9.18
N GLU A 81 -18.43 20.72 -9.23
CA GLU A 81 -19.73 20.21 -9.68
C GLU A 81 -20.76 20.20 -8.55
N TRP A 82 -20.36 19.82 -7.34
CA TRP A 82 -21.26 19.75 -6.17
C TRP A 82 -21.06 20.89 -5.17
N TYR A 83 -20.26 21.91 -5.53
CA TYR A 83 -19.95 23.08 -4.70
C TYR A 83 -19.52 22.72 -3.28
N LEU A 84 -18.54 21.81 -3.17
CA LEU A 84 -18.02 21.31 -1.89
C LEU A 84 -17.01 22.29 -1.25
N ILE A 85 -17.48 23.50 -0.93
CA ILE A 85 -16.68 24.56 -0.32
C ILE A 85 -17.13 24.85 1.12
N ASP A 86 -16.31 25.56 1.89
CA ASP A 86 -16.55 25.96 3.27
C ASP A 86 -17.01 24.79 4.18
N GLN A 87 -18.24 24.83 4.70
CA GLN A 87 -18.77 23.79 5.60
C GLN A 87 -18.90 22.41 4.93
N GLU A 88 -18.91 22.34 3.59
CA GLU A 88 -19.02 21.10 2.82
C GLU A 88 -17.66 20.57 2.33
N ALA A 89 -16.55 21.30 2.57
CA ALA A 89 -15.21 20.92 2.11
C ALA A 89 -14.71 19.59 2.71
N TYR A 90 -15.17 19.23 3.91
CA TYR A 90 -14.82 17.96 4.57
C TYR A 90 -15.26 16.73 3.75
N LYS A 91 -16.24 16.88 2.84
CA LYS A 91 -16.75 15.80 1.99
C LYS A 91 -15.68 15.24 1.05
N VAL A 92 -14.76 16.05 0.55
CA VAL A 92 -13.63 15.55 -0.27
C VAL A 92 -12.77 14.57 0.52
N SER A 93 -12.46 14.93 1.76
CA SER A 93 -11.68 14.11 2.68
C SER A 93 -12.46 12.89 3.14
N LEU A 94 -13.76 13.03 3.40
CA LEU A 94 -14.64 11.92 3.74
C LEU A 94 -14.67 10.86 2.63
N ALA A 95 -14.79 11.26 1.35
CA ALA A 95 -14.76 10.32 0.23
C ALA A 95 -13.42 9.56 0.13
N SER A 96 -12.30 10.24 0.42
CA SER A 96 -10.98 9.62 0.50
C SER A 96 -10.90 8.62 1.67
N SER A 97 -11.38 9.02 2.85
CA SER A 97 -11.38 8.19 4.06
C SER A 97 -12.29 6.98 3.91
N LEU A 98 -13.44 7.11 3.23
CA LEU A 98 -14.32 6.00 2.88
C LEU A 98 -13.61 4.99 1.97
N PHE A 99 -12.84 5.43 0.97
CA PHE A 99 -12.03 4.52 0.17
C PHE A 99 -11.03 3.72 1.04
N PHE A 100 -10.29 4.38 1.93
CA PHE A 100 -9.34 3.69 2.83
C PHE A 100 -10.03 2.80 3.87
N ALA A 101 -11.23 3.17 4.33
CA ALA A 101 -12.04 2.34 5.21
C ALA A 101 -12.51 1.08 4.49
N GLY A 102 -12.95 1.22 3.24
CA GLY A 102 -13.24 0.10 2.35
C GLY A 102 -12.02 -0.79 2.19
N LEU A 103 -10.84 -0.21 1.92
CA LEU A 103 -9.58 -0.94 1.76
C LEU A 103 -9.21 -1.79 2.99
N LEU A 104 -9.47 -1.29 4.21
CA LEU A 104 -9.32 -2.07 5.44
C LEU A 104 -10.26 -3.28 5.46
N VAL A 105 -11.55 -3.07 5.18
CA VAL A 105 -12.56 -4.15 5.13
C VAL A 105 -12.19 -5.19 4.07
N GLY A 106 -11.73 -4.74 2.89
CA GLY A 106 -11.24 -5.60 1.81
C GLY A 106 -10.10 -6.50 2.23
N ASN A 107 -9.07 -5.94 2.86
CA ASN A 107 -7.90 -6.71 3.32
C ASN A 107 -8.27 -7.79 4.35
N ILE A 108 -9.22 -7.51 5.24
CA ILE A 108 -9.67 -8.47 6.27
C ILE A 108 -10.51 -9.59 5.66
N THR A 109 -11.35 -9.27 4.67
CA THR A 109 -12.34 -10.21 4.12
C THR A 109 -11.79 -11.08 2.98
N PHE A 110 -11.01 -10.50 2.07
CA PHE A 110 -10.56 -11.20 0.85
C PHE A 110 -9.47 -12.24 1.11
N GLY A 111 -8.65 -12.09 2.16
CA GLY A 111 -7.66 -13.09 2.55
C GLY A 111 -8.30 -14.46 2.81
N PRO A 112 -9.14 -14.60 3.86
CA PRO A 112 -9.86 -15.85 4.15
C PRO A 112 -10.78 -16.31 3.01
N LEU A 113 -11.36 -15.36 2.26
CA LEU A 113 -12.20 -15.69 1.12
C LEU A 113 -11.41 -16.37 0.00
N SER A 114 -10.22 -15.86 -0.32
CA SER A 114 -9.33 -16.44 -1.34
C SER A 114 -8.73 -17.77 -0.90
N ASP A 115 -8.53 -17.99 0.40
CA ASP A 115 -8.11 -19.30 0.93
C ASP A 115 -9.20 -20.36 0.75
N LYS A 116 -10.49 -19.97 0.84
CA LYS A 116 -11.64 -20.87 0.70
C LYS A 116 -12.06 -21.13 -0.74
N LEU A 117 -12.16 -20.07 -1.55
CA LEU A 117 -12.72 -20.14 -2.91
C LEU A 117 -11.65 -20.32 -3.99
N GLY A 118 -10.39 -20.01 -3.70
CA GLY A 118 -9.30 -19.95 -4.67
C GLY A 118 -8.83 -18.53 -4.92
N ARG A 119 -7.59 -18.38 -5.40
CA ARG A 119 -7.00 -17.06 -5.66
C ARG A 119 -7.60 -16.44 -6.92
N LYS A 120 -7.64 -17.18 -8.02
CA LYS A 120 -8.16 -16.72 -9.32
C LYS A 120 -9.61 -16.25 -9.27
N PRO A 121 -10.60 -17.00 -8.75
CA PRO A 121 -12.00 -16.57 -8.79
C PRO A 121 -12.26 -15.35 -7.91
N VAL A 122 -11.61 -15.25 -6.75
CA VAL A 122 -11.72 -14.07 -5.87
C VAL A 122 -11.08 -12.85 -6.52
N TYR A 123 -9.93 -13.03 -7.18
CA TYR A 123 -9.28 -11.96 -7.92
C TYR A 123 -10.12 -11.46 -9.12
N ILE A 124 -10.66 -12.36 -9.95
CA ILE A 124 -11.49 -11.99 -11.13
C ILE A 124 -12.80 -11.33 -10.69
N SER A 125 -13.48 -11.90 -9.70
CA SER A 125 -14.72 -11.30 -9.17
C SER A 125 -14.46 -9.94 -8.55
N GLY A 126 -13.35 -9.79 -7.81
CA GLY A 126 -12.87 -8.50 -7.34
C GLY A 126 -12.72 -7.52 -8.49
N LEU A 127 -11.85 -7.80 -9.46
CA LEU A 127 -11.60 -6.90 -10.59
C LEU A 127 -12.88 -6.54 -11.37
N PHE A 128 -13.81 -7.48 -11.53
CA PHE A 128 -15.12 -7.22 -12.14
C PHE A 128 -15.92 -6.16 -11.38
N PHE A 129 -16.04 -6.30 -10.05
CA PHE A 129 -16.73 -5.32 -9.23
C PHE A 129 -15.97 -3.99 -9.15
N ASP A 130 -14.63 -3.99 -9.16
CA ASP A 130 -13.81 -2.78 -9.14
C ASP A 130 -14.11 -1.91 -10.37
N VAL A 131 -14.14 -2.55 -11.54
CA VAL A 131 -14.48 -1.90 -12.81
C VAL A 131 -15.90 -1.35 -12.79
N ILE A 132 -16.89 -2.12 -12.31
CA ILE A 132 -18.28 -1.66 -12.21
C ILE A 132 -18.38 -0.44 -11.31
N PHE A 133 -17.89 -0.53 -10.07
CA PHE A 133 -17.98 0.58 -9.12
C PHE A 133 -17.11 1.77 -9.55
N GLY A 134 -16.03 1.55 -10.30
CA GLY A 134 -15.24 2.60 -10.95
C GLY A 134 -16.06 3.38 -11.99
N TYR A 135 -16.85 2.71 -12.82
CA TYR A 135 -17.77 3.38 -13.76
C TYR A 135 -18.92 4.08 -13.05
N VAL A 136 -19.49 3.48 -12.00
CA VAL A 136 -20.49 4.13 -11.15
C VAL A 136 -19.93 5.40 -10.52
N THR A 137 -18.67 5.38 -10.08
CA THR A 137 -17.98 6.57 -9.54
C THR A 137 -17.88 7.69 -10.59
N ALA A 138 -17.54 7.35 -11.84
CA ALA A 138 -17.42 8.34 -12.91
C ALA A 138 -18.76 8.94 -13.34
N LEU A 139 -19.83 8.14 -13.31
CA LEU A 139 -21.19 8.51 -13.73
C LEU A 139 -22.08 8.92 -12.56
N ALA A 140 -21.54 9.08 -11.35
CA ALA A 140 -22.31 9.40 -10.15
C ALA A 140 -23.09 10.71 -10.34
N PRO A 141 -24.42 10.74 -10.13
CA PRO A 141 -25.23 11.94 -10.31
C PRO A 141 -25.16 12.88 -9.09
N ASN A 142 -24.83 12.33 -7.92
CA ASN A 142 -24.71 13.08 -6.67
C ASN A 142 -23.50 12.59 -5.85
N TYR A 143 -23.12 13.39 -4.86
CA TYR A 143 -22.00 13.10 -3.97
C TYR A 143 -22.17 11.79 -3.18
N ASP A 144 -23.38 11.46 -2.74
CA ASP A 144 -23.59 10.29 -1.89
C ASP A 144 -23.33 8.99 -2.66
N ILE A 145 -23.79 8.89 -3.91
CA ILE A 145 -23.50 7.76 -4.78
C ILE A 145 -22.00 7.67 -5.06
N PHE A 146 -21.33 8.80 -5.27
CA PHE A 146 -19.87 8.84 -5.44
C PHE A 146 -19.13 8.36 -4.19
N ALA A 147 -19.52 8.82 -3.00
CA ALA A 147 -18.88 8.44 -1.74
C ALA A 147 -19.07 6.94 -1.43
N VAL A 148 -20.27 6.42 -1.64
CA VAL A 148 -20.60 5.00 -1.47
C VAL A 148 -19.87 4.14 -2.50
N SER A 149 -19.83 4.54 -3.77
CA SER A 149 -19.09 3.81 -4.80
C SER A 149 -17.59 3.77 -4.47
N ARG A 150 -17.02 4.87 -3.99
CA ARG A 150 -15.62 4.93 -3.53
C ARG A 150 -15.33 3.99 -2.36
N PHE A 151 -16.26 3.82 -1.43
CA PHE A 151 -16.14 2.81 -0.36
C PHE A 151 -16.06 1.39 -0.93
N PHE A 152 -16.94 1.04 -1.88
CA PHE A 152 -16.92 -0.28 -2.53
C PHE A 152 -15.70 -0.52 -3.40
N VAL A 153 -15.26 0.48 -4.19
CA VAL A 153 -13.97 0.44 -4.90
C VAL A 153 -12.84 0.19 -3.89
N GLY A 154 -12.85 0.85 -2.72
CA GLY A 154 -11.90 0.59 -1.64
C GLY A 154 -11.85 -0.88 -1.19
N ILE A 155 -13.01 -1.48 -0.89
CA ILE A 155 -13.11 -2.90 -0.48
C ILE A 155 -12.46 -3.80 -1.51
N VAL A 156 -12.87 -3.63 -2.75
CA VAL A 156 -12.46 -4.51 -3.83
C VAL A 156 -10.97 -4.31 -4.15
N ASN A 157 -10.53 -3.06 -4.25
CA ASN A 157 -9.16 -2.70 -4.57
C ASN A 157 -8.16 -3.22 -3.52
N GLY A 158 -8.47 -3.07 -2.23
CA GLY A 158 -7.65 -3.61 -1.13
C GLY A 158 -7.54 -5.13 -1.17
N GLY A 159 -8.70 -5.80 -1.24
CA GLY A 159 -8.76 -7.25 -1.29
C GLY A 159 -8.07 -7.85 -2.52
N MET A 160 -8.30 -7.25 -3.69
CA MET A 160 -7.68 -7.65 -4.95
C MET A 160 -6.16 -7.46 -4.93
N ALA A 161 -5.65 -6.35 -4.39
CA ALA A 161 -4.21 -6.11 -4.29
C ALA A 161 -3.52 -7.20 -3.43
N LEU A 162 -4.15 -7.60 -2.31
CA LEU A 162 -3.67 -8.69 -1.46
C LEU A 162 -3.65 -10.03 -2.20
N VAL A 163 -4.76 -10.41 -2.86
CA VAL A 163 -4.85 -11.68 -3.58
C VAL A 163 -3.88 -11.72 -4.77
N SER A 164 -3.73 -10.62 -5.50
CA SER A 164 -2.78 -10.49 -6.61
C SER A 164 -1.33 -10.66 -6.16
N PHE A 165 -0.96 -10.08 -5.01
CA PHE A 165 0.36 -10.26 -4.42
C PHE A 165 0.64 -11.72 -4.06
N VAL A 166 -0.30 -12.38 -3.37
CA VAL A 166 -0.18 -13.80 -2.99
C VAL A 166 -0.09 -14.70 -4.24
N LEU A 167 -0.94 -14.46 -5.23
CA LEU A 167 -0.95 -15.21 -6.49
C LEU A 167 0.39 -15.10 -7.23
N THR A 168 0.96 -13.89 -7.27
CA THR A 168 2.29 -13.65 -7.87
C THR A 168 3.37 -14.49 -7.18
N GLN A 169 3.37 -14.54 -5.85
CA GLN A 169 4.32 -15.34 -5.07
C GLN A 169 4.12 -16.85 -5.26
N GLU A 170 2.87 -17.28 -5.46
CA GLU A 170 2.51 -18.67 -5.70
C GLU A 170 2.90 -19.17 -7.10
N TYR A 171 3.13 -18.27 -8.07
CA TYR A 171 3.66 -18.63 -9.40
C TYR A 171 5.18 -18.76 -9.47
N VAL A 172 5.91 -18.09 -8.57
CA VAL A 172 7.37 -18.00 -8.64
C VAL A 172 8.05 -18.76 -7.51
N GLY A 173 9.30 -19.16 -7.76
CA GLY A 173 10.13 -19.78 -6.72
C GLY A 173 10.38 -18.81 -5.56
N LYS A 174 10.57 -19.37 -4.35
CA LYS A 174 10.79 -18.61 -3.10
C LYS A 174 11.94 -17.59 -3.19
N SER A 175 12.98 -17.89 -3.97
CA SER A 175 14.12 -17.00 -4.20
C SER A 175 13.76 -15.67 -4.87
N PHE A 176 12.63 -15.61 -5.58
CA PHE A 176 12.17 -14.41 -6.31
C PHE A 176 11.05 -13.64 -5.60
N TRP A 177 10.62 -14.06 -4.41
CA TRP A 177 9.52 -13.39 -3.68
C TRP A 177 9.86 -11.94 -3.31
N SER A 178 11.08 -11.69 -2.82
CA SER A 178 11.52 -10.33 -2.49
C SER A 178 11.57 -9.43 -3.73
N PHE A 179 12.09 -9.95 -4.84
CA PHE A 179 12.16 -9.23 -6.11
C PHE A 179 10.76 -8.87 -6.65
N THR A 180 9.86 -9.86 -6.76
CA THR A 180 8.50 -9.67 -7.28
C THR A 180 7.65 -8.77 -6.38
N GLY A 181 7.81 -8.85 -5.06
CA GLY A 181 7.18 -7.93 -4.12
C GLY A 181 7.68 -6.49 -4.28
N SER A 182 8.99 -6.29 -4.39
CA SER A 182 9.58 -4.96 -4.63
C SER A 182 9.12 -4.36 -5.96
N LEU A 183 9.06 -5.18 -7.01
CA LEU A 183 8.59 -4.77 -8.34
C LEU A 183 7.12 -4.33 -8.34
N THR A 184 6.28 -5.00 -7.53
CA THR A 184 4.87 -4.64 -7.33
C THR A 184 4.75 -3.23 -6.74
N ASN A 185 5.48 -2.93 -5.66
CA ASN A 185 5.47 -1.61 -5.04
C ASN A 185 6.04 -0.53 -5.98
N LEU A 186 7.11 -0.83 -6.70
CA LEU A 186 7.69 0.07 -7.69
C LEU A 186 6.69 0.44 -8.78
N THR A 187 5.93 -0.55 -9.26
CA THR A 187 4.93 -0.35 -10.32
C THR A 187 3.73 0.44 -9.82
N PHE A 188 3.33 0.28 -8.56
CA PHE A 188 2.34 1.14 -7.91
C PHE A 188 2.79 2.61 -7.89
N ALA A 189 4.03 2.88 -7.49
CA ALA A 189 4.61 4.23 -7.48
C ALA A 189 4.64 4.87 -8.89
N VAL A 190 5.04 4.11 -9.90
CA VAL A 190 4.97 4.54 -11.31
C VAL A 190 3.52 4.80 -11.73
N GLY A 191 2.57 4.01 -11.24
CA GLY A 191 1.14 4.20 -11.49
C GLY A 191 0.61 5.55 -11.00
N ILE A 192 1.08 6.05 -9.87
CA ILE A 192 0.75 7.41 -9.39
C ILE A 192 1.21 8.47 -10.40
N ALA A 193 2.40 8.32 -10.98
CA ALA A 193 2.93 9.23 -11.99
C ALA A 193 2.18 9.14 -13.33
N VAL A 194 1.79 7.93 -13.75
CA VAL A 194 0.92 7.74 -14.92
C VAL A 194 -0.44 8.40 -14.70
N TYR A 195 -1.03 8.27 -13.51
CA TYR A 195 -2.29 8.92 -13.17
C TYR A 195 -2.18 10.45 -13.24
N ALA A 196 -1.07 11.02 -12.73
CA ALA A 196 -0.79 12.44 -12.84
C ALA A 196 -0.68 12.92 -14.29
N LEU A 197 -0.05 12.13 -15.17
CA LEU A 197 0.03 12.41 -16.60
C LEU A 197 -1.35 12.36 -17.26
N LEU A 198 -2.19 11.38 -16.93
CA LEU A 198 -3.56 11.31 -17.43
C LEU A 198 -4.37 12.54 -17.04
N GLY A 199 -4.26 13.00 -15.79
CA GLY A 199 -4.91 14.23 -15.34
C GLY A 199 -4.41 15.49 -16.04
N TYR A 200 -3.12 15.56 -16.38
CA TYR A 200 -2.59 16.67 -17.16
C TYR A 200 -3.22 16.75 -18.56
N CYS A 201 -3.42 15.59 -19.19
CA CYS A 201 -4.04 15.48 -20.51
C CYS A 201 -5.56 15.66 -20.47
N ILE A 202 -6.24 15.17 -19.42
CA ILE A 202 -7.70 15.16 -19.30
C ILE A 202 -8.11 15.98 -18.09
N ARG A 203 -8.62 17.18 -18.36
CA ARG A 203 -8.99 18.17 -17.32
C ARG A 203 -10.40 18.02 -16.77
N GLU A 204 -11.21 17.19 -17.41
CA GLU A 204 -12.57 16.91 -16.95
C GLU A 204 -12.58 15.68 -16.05
N TRP A 205 -13.01 15.84 -14.79
CA TRP A 205 -12.88 14.77 -13.78
C TRP A 205 -13.68 13.50 -14.12
N ARG A 206 -14.85 13.64 -14.76
CA ARG A 206 -15.69 12.50 -15.18
C ARG A 206 -14.98 11.67 -16.23
N TYR A 207 -14.47 12.32 -17.29
CA TYR A 207 -13.68 11.65 -18.33
C TYR A 207 -12.36 11.10 -17.79
N LEU A 208 -11.68 11.81 -16.89
CA LEU A 208 -10.46 11.33 -16.24
C LEU A 208 -10.75 10.03 -15.47
N THR A 209 -11.86 9.97 -14.73
CA THR A 209 -12.29 8.77 -13.99
C THR A 209 -12.66 7.63 -14.93
N LEU A 210 -13.39 7.91 -16.01
CA LEU A 210 -13.72 6.91 -17.05
C LEU A 210 -12.46 6.33 -17.68
N VAL A 211 -11.57 7.17 -18.18
CA VAL A 211 -10.33 6.76 -18.86
C VAL A 211 -9.39 6.03 -17.90
N SER A 212 -9.29 6.48 -16.64
CA SER A 212 -8.50 5.78 -15.62
C SER A 212 -9.07 4.40 -15.27
N ASN A 213 -10.38 4.21 -15.45
CA ASN A 213 -11.02 2.93 -15.19
C ASN A 213 -10.93 1.95 -16.37
N THR A 214 -10.86 2.45 -17.61
CA THR A 214 -10.83 1.63 -18.84
C THR A 214 -9.74 0.54 -18.88
N PRO A 215 -8.49 0.78 -18.44
CA PRO A 215 -7.48 -0.28 -18.34
C PRO A 215 -7.95 -1.49 -17.52
N GLY A 216 -8.79 -1.29 -16.50
CA GLY A 216 -9.36 -2.37 -15.68
C GLY A 216 -10.19 -3.36 -16.50
N VAL A 217 -10.91 -2.91 -17.53
CA VAL A 217 -11.66 -3.79 -18.45
C VAL A 217 -10.70 -4.69 -19.23
N PHE A 218 -9.60 -4.11 -19.73
CA PHE A 218 -8.59 -4.87 -20.45
C PHE A 218 -7.91 -5.91 -19.55
N PHE A 219 -7.53 -5.53 -18.33
CA PHE A 219 -7.01 -6.46 -17.35
C PHE A 219 -8.03 -7.54 -16.97
N LEU A 220 -9.32 -7.21 -16.85
CA LEU A 220 -10.37 -8.19 -16.56
C LEU A 220 -10.44 -9.27 -17.64
N LEU A 221 -10.47 -8.87 -18.91
CA LEU A 221 -10.51 -9.80 -20.04
C LEU A 221 -9.27 -10.70 -20.09
N LEU A 222 -8.09 -10.14 -19.85
CA LEU A 222 -6.85 -10.92 -19.80
C LEU A 222 -6.74 -11.83 -18.56
N SER A 223 -7.39 -11.46 -17.46
CA SER A 223 -7.33 -12.22 -16.19
C SER A 223 -7.94 -13.62 -16.30
N PHE A 224 -8.85 -13.84 -17.26
CA PHE A 224 -9.39 -15.18 -17.52
C PHE A 224 -8.32 -16.19 -17.98
N MET A 225 -7.24 -15.69 -18.61
CA MET A 225 -6.12 -16.52 -19.07
C MET A 225 -5.16 -16.91 -17.96
N LEU A 226 -5.27 -16.32 -16.77
CA LEU A 226 -4.42 -16.70 -15.64
C LEU A 226 -4.75 -18.12 -15.17
N PRO A 227 -3.76 -18.96 -14.87
CA PRO A 227 -4.00 -20.22 -14.19
C PRO A 227 -4.47 -19.97 -12.74
N GLU A 228 -4.96 -21.00 -12.07
CA GLU A 228 -5.12 -20.95 -10.61
C GLU A 228 -3.77 -21.24 -9.93
N SER A 229 -3.64 -20.87 -8.66
CA SER A 229 -2.42 -21.15 -7.89
C SER A 229 -2.13 -22.65 -7.76
N PRO A 230 -0.94 -23.13 -8.19
CA PRO A 230 -0.57 -24.54 -8.02
C PRO A 230 -0.42 -24.92 -6.55
N ARG A 231 0.04 -23.99 -5.69
CA ARG A 231 0.19 -24.22 -4.24
C ARG A 231 -1.17 -24.34 -3.55
N TRP A 232 -2.14 -23.51 -3.91
CA TRP A 232 -3.49 -23.58 -3.36
C TRP A 232 -4.21 -24.86 -3.82
N LEU A 233 -4.12 -25.23 -5.10
CA LEU A 233 -4.71 -26.47 -5.61
C LEU A 233 -4.16 -27.70 -4.87
N TYR A 234 -2.85 -27.74 -4.64
CA TYR A 234 -2.23 -28.81 -3.88
C TYR A 234 -2.67 -28.85 -2.41
N SER A 235 -2.79 -27.69 -1.75
CA SER A 235 -3.23 -27.62 -0.34
C SER A 235 -4.69 -28.04 -0.16
N GLN A 236 -5.53 -27.82 -1.18
CA GLN A 236 -6.92 -28.30 -1.22
C GLN A 236 -7.06 -29.78 -1.62
N GLY A 237 -5.96 -30.50 -1.83
CA GLY A 237 -5.97 -31.91 -2.22
C GLY A 237 -6.28 -32.15 -3.71
N LYS A 238 -6.39 -31.10 -4.53
CA LYS A 238 -6.62 -31.17 -5.98
C LYS A 238 -5.30 -31.38 -6.73
N THR A 239 -4.63 -32.50 -6.47
CA THR A 239 -3.28 -32.78 -6.98
C THR A 239 -3.21 -32.83 -8.50
N ALA A 240 -4.19 -33.43 -9.17
CA ALA A 240 -4.23 -33.52 -10.64
C ALA A 240 -4.35 -32.14 -11.32
N GLU A 241 -5.15 -31.23 -10.77
CA GLU A 241 -5.26 -29.85 -11.28
C GLU A 241 -3.95 -29.08 -11.03
N ALA A 242 -3.31 -29.27 -9.87
CA ALA A 242 -2.02 -28.66 -9.56
C ALA A 242 -0.91 -29.13 -10.53
N GLU A 243 -0.86 -30.43 -10.85
CA GLU A 243 0.07 -31.00 -11.83
C GLU A 243 -0.13 -30.39 -13.22
N HIS A 244 -1.39 -30.21 -13.65
CA HIS A 244 -1.71 -29.59 -14.94
C HIS A 244 -1.24 -28.13 -15.00
N VAL A 245 -1.44 -27.35 -13.93
CA VAL A 245 -0.94 -25.98 -13.85
C VAL A 245 0.60 -25.92 -13.86
N LEU A 246 1.27 -26.80 -13.10
CA LEU A 246 2.73 -26.87 -13.10
C LEU A 246 3.28 -27.27 -14.48
N GLN A 247 2.60 -28.17 -15.17
CA GLN A 247 2.95 -28.53 -16.55
C GLN A 247 2.73 -27.36 -17.52
N TYR A 248 1.65 -26.59 -17.37
CA TYR A 248 1.43 -25.36 -18.14
C TYR A 248 2.57 -24.34 -17.92
N ILE A 249 3.01 -24.17 -16.66
CA ILE A 249 4.14 -23.30 -16.32
C ILE A 249 5.45 -23.83 -16.94
N ALA A 250 5.71 -25.13 -16.85
CA ALA A 250 6.91 -25.75 -17.42
C ALA A 250 6.98 -25.59 -18.95
N LEU A 251 5.87 -25.84 -19.65
CA LEU A 251 5.74 -25.63 -21.09
C LEU A 251 5.94 -24.16 -21.47
N GLY A 252 5.33 -23.23 -20.70
CA GLY A 252 5.53 -21.79 -20.88
C GLY A 252 6.97 -21.32 -20.65
N ASN A 253 7.75 -22.10 -19.90
CA ASN A 253 9.17 -21.88 -19.68
C ASN A 253 10.06 -22.51 -20.77
N GLY A 254 9.47 -23.20 -21.75
CA GLY A 254 10.19 -23.87 -22.85
C GLY A 254 10.79 -25.22 -22.45
N LYS A 255 10.30 -25.85 -21.38
CA LYS A 255 10.67 -27.22 -21.02
C LYS A 255 9.72 -28.23 -21.69
N ASP A 256 10.22 -29.41 -21.99
CA ASP A 256 9.39 -30.53 -22.44
C ASP A 256 8.37 -30.94 -21.36
N ARG A 257 7.35 -31.69 -21.76
CA ARG A 257 6.34 -32.23 -20.81
C ARG A 257 7.03 -33.03 -19.71
N LEU A 258 7.13 -32.43 -18.53
CA LEU A 258 7.59 -33.11 -17.33
C LEU A 258 6.49 -34.07 -16.86
N ASN A 259 6.85 -35.33 -16.60
CA ASN A 259 6.00 -36.28 -15.87
C ASN A 259 6.04 -35.94 -14.37
N LEU A 260 5.44 -34.81 -14.01
CA LEU A 260 5.32 -34.37 -12.61
C LEU A 260 4.21 -35.20 -11.95
N LYS A 261 4.59 -36.11 -11.05
CA LYS A 261 3.64 -36.71 -10.11
C LYS A 261 3.90 -36.12 -8.75
N LEU A 262 2.95 -35.35 -8.24
CA LEU A 262 3.01 -34.81 -6.89
C LEU A 262 2.71 -35.94 -5.90
N LYS A 263 3.34 -35.88 -4.73
CA LYS A 263 2.89 -36.74 -3.62
C LYS A 263 1.43 -36.42 -3.32
N PRO A 264 0.57 -37.41 -3.03
CA PRO A 264 -0.76 -37.12 -2.54
C PRO A 264 -0.62 -36.18 -1.34
N SER A 265 -1.19 -34.98 -1.45
CA SER A 265 -1.24 -34.07 -0.31
C SER A 265 -1.87 -34.87 0.82
N ALA A 266 -1.19 -35.02 1.96
CA ALA A 266 -1.69 -35.73 3.14
C ALA A 266 -2.84 -34.96 3.82
N GLY A 267 -3.69 -34.34 3.01
CA GLY A 267 -5.04 -33.87 3.23
C GLY A 267 -5.33 -33.32 4.61
N THR A 268 -5.63 -32.02 4.66
CA THR A 268 -6.63 -31.47 5.60
C THR A 268 -6.35 -31.53 7.11
N LEU A 269 -5.25 -32.15 7.58
CA LEU A 269 -4.95 -32.33 9.01
C LEU A 269 -4.17 -31.19 9.68
N ARG A 270 -3.77 -30.14 8.95
CA ARG A 270 -3.20 -28.92 9.55
C ARG A 270 -4.25 -27.84 9.82
N LYS A 271 -5.47 -28.24 10.14
CA LYS A 271 -6.53 -27.31 10.56
C LYS A 271 -6.59 -27.07 12.08
N ASP A 272 -5.75 -27.75 12.87
CA ASP A 272 -5.80 -27.74 14.35
C ASP A 272 -4.43 -27.72 15.05
N GLU A 273 -3.39 -27.13 14.45
CA GLU A 273 -2.43 -26.43 15.31
C GLU A 273 -2.97 -25.02 15.44
N SER A 274 -3.65 -24.76 16.55
CA SER A 274 -4.07 -23.44 16.96
C SER A 274 -2.92 -22.47 16.69
N ALA A 275 -2.99 -21.73 15.58
CA ALA A 275 -2.05 -20.65 15.30
C ALA A 275 -2.05 -19.83 16.59
N PRO A 276 -0.89 -19.70 17.28
CA PRO A 276 -0.88 -19.11 18.61
C PRO A 276 -1.58 -17.76 18.50
N GLY A 277 -2.75 -17.68 19.14
CA GLY A 277 -3.74 -16.69 18.77
C GLY A 277 -3.19 -15.29 18.93
N ILE A 278 -3.79 -14.29 18.28
CA ILE A 278 -3.49 -12.86 18.49
C ILE A 278 -3.43 -12.52 19.99
N LEU A 279 -4.21 -13.24 20.82
CA LEU A 279 -4.16 -13.19 22.28
C LEU A 279 -2.77 -13.46 22.89
N ASN A 280 -1.95 -14.34 22.30
CA ASN A 280 -0.58 -14.63 22.78
C ASN A 280 0.38 -13.45 22.57
N LEU A 281 0.14 -12.59 21.57
CA LEU A 281 0.87 -11.31 21.42
C LEU A 281 0.63 -10.38 22.61
N VAL A 282 -0.61 -10.39 23.14
CA VAL A 282 -1.01 -9.55 24.26
C VAL A 282 -0.60 -10.17 25.59
N LYS A 283 -0.56 -11.50 25.71
CA LYS A 283 -0.23 -12.18 26.99
C LYS A 283 1.21 -11.93 27.45
N GLN A 284 2.19 -11.93 26.55
CA GLN A 284 3.60 -11.76 26.93
C GLN A 284 3.96 -10.26 27.06
N PRO A 285 4.52 -9.79 28.19
CA PRO A 285 4.72 -8.35 28.44
C PRO A 285 5.71 -7.68 27.47
N VAL A 286 6.78 -8.39 27.09
CA VAL A 286 7.77 -7.89 26.13
C VAL A 286 7.16 -7.73 24.74
N LEU A 287 6.37 -8.71 24.27
CA LEU A 287 5.69 -8.64 22.98
C LEU A 287 4.58 -7.60 22.99
N ARG A 288 3.83 -7.45 24.09
CA ARG A 288 2.78 -6.44 24.23
C ARG A 288 3.33 -5.03 24.01
N TRP A 289 4.41 -4.68 24.70
CA TRP A 289 5.03 -3.35 24.55
C TRP A 289 5.57 -3.11 23.14
N ARG A 290 6.27 -4.10 22.56
CA ARG A 290 6.74 -4.03 21.16
C ARG A 290 5.58 -3.87 20.18
N THR A 291 4.48 -4.61 20.39
CA THR A 291 3.29 -4.55 19.53
C THR A 291 2.64 -3.18 19.57
N ILE A 292 2.47 -2.59 20.76
CA ILE A 292 1.87 -1.24 20.91
C ILE A 292 2.74 -0.19 20.20
N LEU A 293 4.06 -0.22 20.42
CA LEU A 293 4.99 0.70 19.76
C LEU A 293 4.97 0.53 18.23
N LEU A 294 5.04 -0.71 17.74
CA LEU A 294 4.97 -0.99 16.31
C LEU A 294 3.63 -0.56 15.74
N MET A 295 2.50 -0.83 16.40
CA MET A 295 1.19 -0.38 15.93
C MET A 295 1.14 1.13 15.74
N TYR A 296 1.70 1.91 16.67
CA TYR A 296 1.80 3.37 16.54
C TYR A 296 2.72 3.79 15.39
N ILE A 297 3.89 3.17 15.26
CA ILE A 297 4.85 3.48 14.18
C ILE A 297 4.24 3.17 12.80
N TRP A 298 3.56 2.03 12.66
CA TRP A 298 2.82 1.65 11.44
C TRP A 298 1.70 2.63 11.11
N TYR A 299 0.95 3.05 12.13
CA TYR A 299 -0.06 4.09 12.01
C TYR A 299 0.55 5.40 11.48
N VAL A 300 1.62 5.90 12.11
CA VAL A 300 2.27 7.16 11.71
C VAL A 300 2.87 7.08 10.31
N CYS A 301 3.58 5.99 9.97
CA CYS A 301 4.17 5.83 8.63
C CYS A 301 3.09 5.94 7.55
N SER A 302 1.96 5.24 7.73
CA SER A 302 0.82 5.31 6.81
C SER A 302 0.17 6.69 6.79
N PHE A 303 -0.06 7.27 7.96
CA PHE A 303 -0.68 8.59 8.11
C PHE A 303 0.11 9.69 7.41
N VAL A 304 1.44 9.71 7.59
CA VAL A 304 2.32 10.70 6.94
C VAL A 304 2.50 10.37 5.45
N TYR A 305 2.66 9.09 5.07
CA TYR A 305 2.81 8.69 3.67
C TYR A 305 1.60 9.08 2.81
N TYR A 306 0.40 8.67 3.22
CA TYR A 306 -0.82 9.02 2.49
C TYR A 306 -1.14 10.50 2.66
N GLY A 307 -0.89 11.08 3.83
CA GLY A 307 -1.12 12.49 4.09
C GLY A 307 -0.31 13.41 3.17
N LEU A 308 0.99 13.16 3.02
CA LEU A 308 1.85 13.90 2.09
C LEU A 308 1.47 13.65 0.62
N THR A 309 1.03 12.44 0.27
CA THR A 309 0.58 12.11 -1.09
C THR A 309 -0.70 12.84 -1.46
N LEU A 310 -1.69 12.86 -0.57
CA LEU A 310 -2.95 13.57 -0.77
C LEU A 310 -2.75 15.09 -0.74
N ASN A 311 -1.84 15.59 0.11
CA ASN A 311 -1.46 16.99 0.13
C ASN A 311 -0.66 17.42 -1.11
N ALA A 312 -0.12 16.49 -1.91
CA ALA A 312 0.68 16.82 -3.09
C ALA A 312 -0.12 17.65 -4.11
N GLY A 313 -1.44 17.44 -4.19
CA GLY A 313 -2.30 18.24 -5.06
C GLY A 313 -2.53 19.67 -4.58
N GLU A 314 -2.33 19.93 -3.29
CA GLU A 314 -2.52 21.23 -2.66
C GLU A 314 -1.21 22.03 -2.53
N LEU A 315 -0.07 21.41 -2.85
CA LEU A 315 1.25 22.04 -2.90
C LEU A 315 1.28 23.13 -3.97
N ARG A 316 1.99 24.23 -3.67
CA ARG A 316 2.17 25.33 -4.63
C ARG A 316 2.97 24.84 -5.85
N GLY A 317 2.61 25.34 -7.02
CA GLY A 317 3.19 24.93 -8.31
C GLY A 317 2.19 24.23 -9.21
N ASN A 318 2.68 23.34 -10.07
CA ASN A 318 1.84 22.55 -10.96
C ASN A 318 1.34 21.29 -10.24
N LEU A 319 0.01 21.22 -10.01
CA LEU A 319 -0.72 20.09 -9.42
C LEU A 319 -0.23 18.73 -9.95
N TYR A 320 -0.24 18.57 -11.27
CA TYR A 320 0.08 17.29 -11.91
C TYR A 320 1.56 16.92 -11.72
N LEU A 321 2.46 17.90 -11.83
CA LEU A 321 3.88 17.67 -11.59
C LEU A 321 4.15 17.26 -10.14
N ASN A 322 3.50 17.91 -9.18
CA ASN A 322 3.65 17.59 -7.76
C ASN A 322 3.16 16.17 -7.45
N VAL A 323 2.01 15.75 -8.00
CA VAL A 323 1.51 14.38 -7.85
C VAL A 323 2.43 13.37 -8.53
N ALA A 324 2.93 13.66 -9.73
CA ALA A 324 3.87 12.79 -10.44
C ALA A 324 5.17 12.59 -9.66
N LEU A 325 5.78 13.68 -9.18
CA LEU A 325 6.97 13.62 -8.34
C LEU A 325 6.71 12.88 -7.04
N SER A 326 5.52 13.03 -6.44
CA SER A 326 5.18 12.30 -5.23
C SER A 326 5.26 10.79 -5.42
N GLY A 327 4.85 10.26 -6.59
CA GLY A 327 5.01 8.83 -6.92
C GLY A 327 6.46 8.47 -7.25
N LEU A 328 7.11 9.25 -8.12
CA LEU A 328 8.47 8.95 -8.60
C LEU A 328 9.53 8.98 -7.50
N VAL A 329 9.32 9.76 -6.45
CA VAL A 329 10.22 9.84 -5.29
C VAL A 329 10.28 8.52 -4.49
N GLU A 330 9.30 7.64 -4.64
CA GLU A 330 9.34 6.31 -4.01
C GLU A 330 10.35 5.38 -4.70
N VAL A 331 10.59 5.57 -6.00
CA VAL A 331 11.55 4.76 -6.79
C VAL A 331 12.95 4.77 -6.19
N PRO A 332 13.60 5.92 -5.92
CA PRO A 332 14.92 5.96 -5.27
C PRO A 332 14.86 5.61 -3.78
N ALA A 333 13.71 5.67 -3.12
CA ALA A 333 13.59 5.35 -1.69
C ALA A 333 13.90 3.87 -1.39
N PHE A 334 13.58 2.95 -2.32
CA PHE A 334 13.88 1.51 -2.20
C PHE A 334 15.39 1.19 -2.17
N PRO A 335 16.21 1.54 -3.18
CA PRO A 335 17.64 1.27 -3.13
C PRO A 335 18.30 2.04 -1.98
N LEU A 336 17.81 3.23 -1.64
CA LEU A 336 18.28 4.00 -0.49
C LEU A 336 18.09 3.21 0.80
N CYS A 337 16.90 2.68 1.08
CA CYS A 337 16.67 1.94 2.33
C CYS A 337 17.50 0.64 2.40
N MET A 338 17.61 -0.10 1.29
CA MET A 338 18.41 -1.33 1.25
C MET A 338 19.89 -1.04 1.53
N PHE A 339 20.45 0.01 0.91
CA PHE A 339 21.83 0.42 1.11
C PHE A 339 22.16 0.72 2.59
N PHE A 340 21.26 1.40 3.31
CA PHE A 340 21.49 1.72 4.71
C PHE A 340 21.28 0.52 5.65
N ILE A 341 20.26 -0.33 5.43
CA ILE A 341 19.96 -1.48 6.30
C ILE A 341 21.10 -2.52 6.33
N GLU A 342 21.73 -2.78 5.19
CA GLU A 342 22.80 -3.78 5.06
C GLU A 342 24.12 -3.34 5.71
N LYS A 343 24.25 -2.03 5.98
CA LYS A 343 25.51 -1.48 6.43
C LYS A 343 25.65 -1.61 7.95
N SER A 344 26.82 -2.12 8.37
CA SER A 344 27.11 -2.50 9.76
C SER A 344 26.91 -1.39 10.80
N TRP A 345 27.00 -0.11 10.43
CA TRP A 345 26.83 1.02 11.35
C TRP A 345 25.39 1.51 11.51
N SER A 346 24.49 1.20 10.57
CA SER A 346 23.14 1.79 10.50
C SER A 346 22.05 0.86 11.05
N GLY A 347 22.19 -0.46 10.89
CA GLY A 347 21.21 -1.44 11.40
C GLY A 347 19.78 -1.16 10.92
N ARG A 348 18.77 -1.74 11.58
CA ARG A 348 17.35 -1.44 11.26
C ARG A 348 16.84 -0.29 12.11
N ARG A 349 17.22 -0.28 13.39
CA ARG A 349 16.73 0.69 14.38
C ARG A 349 17.22 2.11 14.08
N ARG A 350 18.53 2.30 13.83
CA ARG A 350 19.07 3.65 13.62
C ARG A 350 18.62 4.19 12.27
N THR A 351 18.67 3.39 11.20
CA THR A 351 18.19 3.82 9.88
C THR A 351 16.72 4.24 9.92
N MET A 352 15.85 3.45 10.56
CA MET A 352 14.43 3.81 10.69
C MET A 352 14.22 5.09 11.51
N THR A 353 14.96 5.26 12.62
CA THR A 353 14.94 6.48 13.42
C THR A 353 15.38 7.69 12.61
N CYS A 354 16.48 7.59 11.87
CA CYS A 354 17.02 8.67 11.04
C CYS A 354 16.04 9.07 9.94
N PHE A 355 15.45 8.11 9.22
CA PHE A 355 14.50 8.42 8.16
C PHE A 355 13.21 9.05 8.68
N LEU A 356 12.64 8.55 9.77
CA LEU A 356 11.43 9.15 10.35
C LEU A 356 11.67 10.53 10.96
N THR A 357 12.80 10.72 11.67
CA THR A 357 13.14 12.03 12.23
C THR A 357 13.46 13.03 11.13
N PHE A 358 14.23 12.65 10.11
CA PHE A 358 14.50 13.49 8.95
C PHE A 358 13.22 13.86 8.19
N ALA A 359 12.31 12.90 7.98
CA ALA A 359 11.01 13.18 7.38
C ALA A 359 10.20 14.19 8.19
N GLY A 360 10.17 14.03 9.52
CA GLY A 360 9.49 14.94 10.43
C GLY A 360 10.08 16.34 10.38
N PHE A 361 11.41 16.46 10.46
CA PHE A 361 12.10 17.73 10.31
C PHE A 361 11.86 18.35 8.93
N ALA A 362 11.90 17.58 7.85
CA ALA A 362 11.61 18.09 6.50
C ALA A 362 10.19 18.69 6.42
N CYS A 363 9.19 18.03 7.02
CA CYS A 363 7.84 18.57 7.09
C CYS A 363 7.80 19.89 7.91
N VAL A 364 8.42 19.92 9.09
CA VAL A 364 8.46 21.14 9.93
C VAL A 364 9.22 22.28 9.23
N PHE A 365 10.38 22.02 8.65
CA PHE A 365 11.18 23.03 7.94
C PHE A 365 10.48 23.55 6.69
N SER A 366 9.58 22.77 6.08
CA SER A 366 8.76 23.22 4.94
C SER A 366 7.84 24.40 5.31
N MET A 367 7.54 24.59 6.60
CA MET A 367 6.79 25.74 7.11
C MET A 367 7.61 27.04 7.07
N PHE A 368 8.90 26.99 7.38
CA PHE A 368 9.74 28.17 7.59
C PHE A 368 10.28 28.77 6.28
N LEU A 369 10.17 28.04 5.17
CA LEU A 369 10.70 28.47 3.89
C LEU A 369 9.79 29.52 3.22
N PRO A 370 10.31 30.70 2.84
CA PRO A 370 9.53 31.72 2.17
C PRO A 370 9.10 31.27 0.78
N ILE A 371 7.92 31.74 0.39
CA ILE A 371 7.17 31.37 -0.83
C ILE A 371 7.95 31.58 -2.14
N ASN A 372 8.98 32.45 -2.13
CA ASN A 372 9.74 32.88 -3.30
C ASN A 372 11.10 32.16 -3.45
N ALA A 373 11.40 31.16 -2.62
CA ALA A 373 12.57 30.33 -2.85
C ALA A 373 12.35 29.49 -4.12
N GLY A 374 13.28 29.56 -5.08
CA GLY A 374 13.18 28.86 -6.37
C GLY A 374 12.99 27.35 -6.25
N LEU A 375 12.79 26.68 -7.39
CA LEU A 375 12.36 25.27 -7.48
C LEU A 375 13.17 24.29 -6.61
N LEU A 376 14.48 24.52 -6.40
CA LEU A 376 15.36 23.64 -5.62
C LEU A 376 15.27 23.78 -4.08
N LEU A 377 14.83 24.93 -3.56
CA LEU A 377 14.75 25.22 -2.12
C LEU A 377 13.32 25.54 -1.66
N GLY A 378 12.32 25.17 -2.47
CA GLY A 378 10.92 25.41 -2.16
C GLY A 378 10.34 24.38 -1.17
N PRO A 379 9.22 24.72 -0.50
CA PRO A 379 8.53 23.83 0.43
C PRO A 379 8.08 22.51 -0.23
N THR A 380 7.81 22.52 -1.54
CA THR A 380 7.45 21.33 -2.32
C THR A 380 8.57 20.30 -2.35
N MET A 381 9.82 20.70 -2.61
CA MET A 381 10.95 19.77 -2.64
C MET A 381 11.23 19.17 -1.28
N LEU A 382 11.07 19.96 -0.23
CA LEU A 382 11.29 19.48 1.13
C LEU A 382 10.17 18.53 1.59
N ALA A 383 8.93 18.79 1.21
CA ALA A 383 7.82 17.85 1.39
C ALA A 383 8.03 16.54 0.61
N LEU A 384 8.56 16.62 -0.62
CA LEU A 384 8.94 15.45 -1.41
C LEU A 384 10.09 14.67 -0.77
N CYS A 385 11.13 15.35 -0.27
CA CYS A 385 12.20 14.71 0.52
C CYS A 385 11.63 14.02 1.77
N GLY A 386 10.69 14.66 2.47
CA GLY A 386 9.96 14.05 3.57
C GLY A 386 9.23 12.78 3.15
N LYS A 387 8.49 12.83 2.03
CA LYS A 387 7.80 11.66 1.46
C LYS A 387 8.78 10.52 1.12
N MET A 388 9.92 10.84 0.51
CA MET A 388 10.98 9.87 0.20
C MET A 388 11.43 9.11 1.45
N MET A 389 11.72 9.84 2.52
CA MET A 389 12.23 9.26 3.75
C MET A 389 11.17 8.46 4.49
N VAL A 390 9.91 8.89 4.50
CA VAL A 390 8.81 8.06 5.05
C VAL A 390 8.62 6.80 4.23
N SER A 391 8.67 6.88 2.89
CA SER A 391 8.57 5.71 2.03
C SER A 391 9.71 4.72 2.29
N ALA A 392 10.94 5.21 2.44
CA ALA A 392 12.09 4.40 2.83
C ALA A 392 11.85 3.75 4.20
N ALA A 393 11.46 4.52 5.21
CA ALA A 393 11.15 4.02 6.56
C ALA A 393 10.03 2.96 6.55
N PHE A 394 9.02 3.14 5.70
CA PHE A 394 7.90 2.21 5.60
C PHE A 394 8.35 0.84 5.05
N ASN A 395 9.27 0.81 4.09
CA ASN A 395 9.88 -0.43 3.61
C ASN A 395 10.69 -1.15 4.70
N ILE A 396 11.50 -0.40 5.46
CA ILE A 396 12.25 -0.95 6.60
C ILE A 396 11.29 -1.55 7.63
N LEU A 397 10.17 -0.87 7.88
CA LEU A 397 9.21 -1.28 8.89
C LEU A 397 8.59 -2.66 8.62
N TYR A 398 8.33 -3.03 7.35
CA TYR A 398 7.90 -4.39 7.01
C TYR A 398 8.94 -5.44 7.42
N ILE A 399 10.22 -5.19 7.11
CA ILE A 399 11.33 -6.10 7.44
C ILE A 399 11.52 -6.16 8.96
N TYR A 400 11.65 -5.00 9.60
CA TYR A 400 11.94 -4.88 11.02
C TYR A 400 10.84 -5.49 11.89
N THR A 401 9.58 -5.32 11.51
CA THR A 401 8.46 -5.97 12.19
C THR A 401 8.56 -7.49 12.09
N SER A 402 8.92 -8.02 10.91
CA SER A 402 9.09 -9.46 10.73
C SER A 402 10.26 -10.04 11.54
N GLU A 403 11.34 -9.29 11.73
CA GLU A 403 12.51 -9.69 12.52
C GLU A 403 12.25 -9.60 14.04
N LEU A 404 11.38 -8.69 14.50
CA LEU A 404 11.07 -8.46 15.92
C LEU A 404 10.13 -9.50 16.55
N TYR A 405 9.30 -10.14 15.73
CA TYR A 405 8.38 -11.19 16.19
C TYR A 405 8.98 -12.60 15.99
N PRO A 406 8.75 -13.51 16.95
CA PRO A 406 9.20 -14.89 16.80
C PRO A 406 8.44 -15.56 15.65
N THR A 407 9.07 -16.56 15.01
CA THR A 407 8.55 -17.17 13.78
C THR A 407 7.11 -17.68 13.92
N VAL A 408 6.75 -18.27 15.07
CA VAL A 408 5.37 -18.73 15.37
C VAL A 408 4.32 -17.61 15.43
N LEU A 409 4.71 -16.38 15.79
CA LEU A 409 3.78 -15.23 15.93
C LEU A 409 3.98 -14.16 14.86
N ARG A 410 4.98 -14.31 13.98
CA ARG A 410 5.39 -13.30 12.99
C ARG A 410 4.23 -12.82 12.12
N ASN A 411 3.48 -13.75 11.54
CA ASN A 411 2.36 -13.42 10.65
C ASN A 411 1.23 -12.72 11.40
N ALA A 412 0.93 -13.16 12.62
CA ALA A 412 -0.08 -12.52 13.47
C ALA A 412 0.33 -11.10 13.89
N GLY A 413 1.59 -10.91 14.30
CA GLY A 413 2.14 -9.61 14.69
C GLY A 413 2.17 -8.62 13.52
N LEU A 414 2.64 -9.05 12.35
CA LEU A 414 2.58 -8.26 11.11
C LEU A 414 1.14 -7.91 10.73
N GLY A 415 0.19 -8.84 10.85
CA GLY A 415 -1.22 -8.60 10.57
C GLY A 415 -1.82 -7.52 11.47
N VAL A 416 -1.59 -7.59 12.79
CA VAL A 416 -2.08 -6.59 13.75
C VAL A 416 -1.48 -5.21 13.48
N CYS A 417 -0.18 -5.12 13.22
CA CYS A 417 0.49 -3.87 12.90
C CYS A 417 0.05 -3.31 11.53
N SER A 418 -0.21 -4.16 10.55
CA SER A 418 -0.73 -3.74 9.24
C SER A 418 -2.15 -3.17 9.36
N MET A 419 -3.00 -3.74 10.21
CA MET A 419 -4.33 -3.19 10.49
C MET A 419 -4.25 -1.79 11.09
N SER A 420 -3.36 -1.53 12.06
CA SER A 420 -3.18 -0.19 12.63
C SER A 420 -2.70 0.84 11.60
N CYS A 421 -1.86 0.42 10.64
CA CYS A 421 -1.46 1.23 9.49
C CYS A 421 -2.66 1.69 8.65
N ARG A 422 -3.68 0.85 8.45
CA ARG A 422 -4.87 1.26 7.67
C ARG A 422 -5.67 2.36 8.36
N PHE A 423 -5.72 2.39 9.69
CA PHE A 423 -6.32 3.52 10.42
C PHE A 423 -5.59 4.84 10.13
N GLY A 424 -4.26 4.81 9.97
CA GLY A 424 -3.48 5.97 9.54
C GLY A 424 -3.91 6.48 8.16
N GLY A 425 -4.15 5.58 7.22
CA GLY A 425 -4.66 5.93 5.88
C GLY A 425 -6.10 6.48 5.91
N ILE A 426 -6.96 6.02 6.82
CA ILE A 426 -8.33 6.52 6.98
C ILE A 426 -8.33 7.97 7.51
N LEU A 427 -7.41 8.31 8.43
CA LEU A 427 -7.34 9.64 9.03
C LEU A 427 -6.51 10.65 8.22
N ALA A 428 -5.57 10.18 7.41
CA ALA A 428 -4.69 11.03 6.61
C ALA A 428 -5.40 12.09 5.74
N PRO A 429 -6.53 11.80 5.05
CA PRO A 429 -7.20 12.76 4.18
C PRO A 429 -7.78 13.99 4.89
N PHE A 430 -8.00 13.92 6.21
CA PHE A 430 -8.50 15.06 6.98
C PHE A 430 -7.41 16.08 7.31
N VAL A 431 -6.13 15.69 7.22
CA VAL A 431 -5.01 16.59 7.53
C VAL A 431 -4.87 17.71 6.51
N PRO A 432 -4.90 17.46 5.18
CA PRO A 432 -4.93 18.54 4.19
C PRO A 432 -6.09 19.54 4.39
N SER A 433 -7.26 19.09 4.87
CA SER A 433 -8.42 19.96 5.11
C SER A 433 -8.19 20.98 6.22
N MET A 434 -7.28 20.70 7.16
CA MET A 434 -6.91 21.64 8.22
C MET A 434 -6.15 22.87 7.72
N LYS A 435 -5.81 22.93 6.42
CA LYS A 435 -5.28 24.11 5.74
C LYS A 435 -6.19 25.35 5.88
N SER A 436 -7.49 25.14 6.08
CA SER A 436 -8.47 26.20 6.38
C SER A 436 -8.12 27.01 7.63
N LEU A 437 -7.50 26.39 8.63
CA LEU A 437 -7.02 27.07 9.85
C LEU A 437 -5.73 27.84 9.57
N SER A 438 -4.76 27.18 8.93
CA SER A 438 -3.54 27.82 8.42
C SER A 438 -2.81 26.90 7.43
N PRO A 439 -2.15 27.45 6.38
CA PRO A 439 -1.36 26.68 5.42
C PRO A 439 -0.26 25.79 6.02
N SER A 440 0.19 26.10 7.23
CA SER A 440 1.30 25.40 7.89
C SER A 440 0.84 24.20 8.74
N VAL A 441 -0.44 24.14 9.14
CA VAL A 441 -0.96 23.13 10.07
C VAL A 441 -0.75 21.69 9.58
N PRO A 442 -1.04 21.34 8.30
CA PRO A 442 -0.83 19.98 7.81
C PRO A 442 0.61 19.49 7.99
N PHE A 443 1.59 20.35 7.69
CA PHE A 443 3.00 20.04 7.81
C PHE A 443 3.48 19.91 9.26
N VAL A 444 2.92 20.71 10.18
CA VAL A 444 3.20 20.57 11.61
C VAL A 444 2.67 19.25 12.14
N VAL A 445 1.45 18.87 11.77
CA VAL A 445 0.84 17.60 12.19
C VAL A 445 1.66 16.42 11.68
N PHE A 446 2.04 16.40 10.40
CA PHE A 446 2.92 15.36 9.84
C PHE A 446 4.32 15.38 10.47
N GLY A 447 4.87 16.57 10.72
CA GLY A 447 6.19 16.76 11.30
C GLY A 447 6.29 16.22 12.72
N VAL A 448 5.37 16.65 13.59
CA VAL A 448 5.34 16.24 15.01
C VAL A 448 5.07 14.74 15.14
N THR A 449 4.11 14.20 14.39
CA THR A 449 3.81 12.76 14.41
C THR A 449 4.96 11.92 13.85
N GLY A 450 5.63 12.37 12.79
CA GLY A 450 6.83 11.73 12.25
C GLY A 450 8.00 11.72 13.24
N LEU A 451 8.26 12.86 13.89
CA LEU A 451 9.29 12.98 14.92
C LEU A 451 9.02 12.06 16.12
N SER A 452 7.78 12.04 16.63
CA SER A 452 7.43 11.16 17.76
C SER A 452 7.61 9.68 17.41
N ALA A 453 7.22 9.23 16.22
CA ALA A 453 7.46 7.86 15.78
C ALA A 453 8.97 7.56 15.62
N GLY A 454 9.75 8.50 15.11
CA GLY A 454 11.20 8.39 15.03
C GLY A 454 11.83 8.17 16.40
N PHE A 455 11.50 9.00 17.39
CA PHE A 455 12.02 8.85 18.76
C PHE A 455 11.53 7.57 19.44
N LEU A 456 10.26 7.19 19.28
CA LEU A 456 9.73 5.93 19.83
C LEU A 456 10.39 4.69 19.22
N THR A 457 10.89 4.78 17.99
CA THR A 457 11.66 3.69 17.35
C THR A 457 12.95 3.38 18.10
N LEU A 458 13.55 4.36 18.80
CA LEU A 458 14.74 4.13 19.62
C LEU A 458 14.50 3.19 20.82
N LEU A 459 13.24 3.05 21.25
CA LEU A 459 12.86 2.12 22.32
C LEU A 459 12.81 0.67 21.85
N LEU A 460 12.80 0.43 20.54
CA LEU A 460 12.84 -0.91 19.97
C LEU A 460 14.28 -1.47 19.97
N PRO A 461 14.44 -2.80 20.08
CA PRO A 461 15.75 -3.45 20.07
C PRO A 461 16.29 -3.59 18.65
N GLU A 462 17.59 -3.36 18.46
CA GLU A 462 18.27 -3.61 17.18
C GLU A 462 18.25 -5.11 16.82
N THR A 463 18.02 -5.42 15.54
CA THR A 463 17.91 -6.77 14.96
C THR A 463 19.08 -7.13 14.05
N LEU A 464 19.90 -6.16 13.63
CA LEU A 464 21.08 -6.42 12.81
C LEU A 464 21.99 -7.50 13.42
N ASN A 465 22.33 -8.52 12.62
CA ASN A 465 23.22 -9.65 12.96
C ASN A 465 22.79 -10.48 14.18
N LYS A 466 21.54 -10.37 14.63
CA LYS A 466 21.02 -11.22 15.69
C LYS A 466 20.30 -12.44 15.12
N PRO A 467 20.36 -13.59 15.82
CA PRO A 467 19.51 -14.72 15.46
C PRO A 467 18.04 -14.28 15.51
N ILE A 468 17.20 -14.97 14.74
CA ILE A 468 15.75 -14.77 14.74
C ILE A 468 15.18 -15.63 15.86
N ALA A 469 14.30 -15.07 16.70
CA ALA A 469 13.63 -15.85 17.73
C ALA A 469 12.68 -16.86 17.10
N GLU A 470 12.75 -18.12 17.52
CA GLU A 470 11.86 -19.16 17.00
C GLU A 470 10.65 -19.33 17.90
N SER A 471 10.83 -19.18 19.21
CA SER A 471 9.76 -19.30 20.22
C SER A 471 9.60 -18.02 21.06
N THR A 472 8.50 -17.94 21.81
CA THR A 472 8.27 -16.86 22.80
C THR A 472 9.22 -16.96 23.99
N GLU A 473 9.76 -18.14 24.27
CA GLU A 473 10.68 -18.41 25.39
C GLU A 473 12.10 -17.88 25.08
N ASP A 474 12.49 -17.88 23.80
CA ASP A 474 13.77 -17.31 23.34
C ASP A 474 13.89 -15.81 23.64
N LEU A 475 12.76 -15.10 23.69
CA LEU A 475 12.72 -13.67 24.03
C LEU A 475 13.08 -13.37 25.49
N GLN A 476 13.04 -14.39 26.36
CA GLN A 476 13.37 -14.30 27.79
C GLN A 476 14.74 -14.91 28.12
N SER A 477 15.35 -15.64 27.17
CA SER A 477 16.63 -16.33 27.33
C SER A 477 17.82 -15.36 27.46
N PRO A 478 18.77 -15.59 28.38
CA PRO A 478 20.00 -14.79 28.53
C PRO A 478 20.83 -14.69 27.24
N ARG A 479 20.76 -15.67 26.33
CA ARG A 479 21.50 -15.64 25.04
C ARG A 479 21.17 -14.41 24.17
N TYR A 480 19.99 -13.82 24.31
CA TYR A 480 19.63 -12.56 23.63
C TYR A 480 19.99 -11.30 24.41
N GLN A 481 20.28 -11.41 25.70
CA GLN A 481 20.76 -10.30 26.55
C GLN A 481 22.30 -10.21 26.56
N VAL A 482 23.01 -11.33 26.36
CA VAL A 482 24.47 -11.46 26.56
C VAL A 482 25.33 -10.94 25.38
N LEU A 483 24.82 -10.85 24.15
CA LEU A 483 25.55 -10.22 23.02
C LEU A 483 25.79 -8.71 23.19
N LYS A 484 25.40 -8.12 24.32
CA LYS A 484 25.73 -6.74 24.68
C LYS A 484 27.09 -6.63 25.39
N ASN A 485 27.70 -7.74 25.79
CA ASN A 485 28.90 -7.74 26.64
C ASN A 485 30.18 -8.28 25.96
N GLU A 486 30.11 -8.91 24.78
CA GLU A 486 31.32 -9.46 24.12
C GLU A 486 32.03 -8.49 23.16
N ASP A 487 31.43 -7.33 22.82
CA ASP A 487 32.08 -6.29 22.00
C ASP A 487 32.72 -5.18 22.86
N ALA A 488 32.92 -5.41 24.16
CA ALA A 488 33.46 -4.44 25.12
C ALA A 488 34.61 -4.99 25.98
N GLU A 489 35.40 -5.92 25.45
CA GLU A 489 36.74 -6.26 25.96
C GLU A 489 37.82 -6.03 24.89
#